data_AF-A0A371PLJ6-F1
#
_entry.id   AF-A0A371PLJ6-F1
#
_cell.length_a   1.000
_cell.length_b   1.000
_cell.length_c   1.000
_cell.angle_alpha   90.00
_cell.angle_beta   90.00
_cell.angle_gamma   90.00
#
_symmetry.space_group_name_H-M   'P 1'
#
loop_
_entity.id
_entity.type
_entity.pdbx_description
1 polymer ?
#
loop_
_entity_poly.entity_id
_entity_poly.type
_entity_poly.pdbx_seq_one_letter_code
_entity_poly.pdbx_strand_id
1 'polypeptide(L)'
;MGARTVNSRTGSPAAKRNSTRKRICGAILDTVCHSDQCHRHSAVANVNLHHSQQDHARKEELIGKVKRLWLILILLLFLTTGCWDRRELNDQALIFAWGMDLNEDGSYHATAQFANPHSLGSSEESTGKASFSVSGDGNSVYEAAKDLQAKVSRAWFAGHRRVILIGEKLAKDGLANILDEYSRNPIVRLRTDILIVKGSSVEDILEVSYPLEQLPANAFFRIHEAADMNPDLTLLHFIMANASDENCPILPVVTVHANPDVGLQLWGTAIFNKDTKLVDYLPLKKGNLAQWIKGQLGSTIGTVKIPSEEGDIVVEINHLSANIQTLIVEKNIQVHVTLGGKGILRESNTHLDLSHSRNVVMVQEYLNEQTATEVKRVVKEIQKLGTDILGVGQSIHRQHPYQWKGLKEEWSQHFQQAKIEIEVKIDLEETGMTGPSLIQKKSEVNS
;
A
#
# COMPACT_ATOMS: atom_id res chain seq x y z
N MET A 1 -44.89 3.93 -43.07
CA MET A 1 -46.03 3.38 -42.30
C MET A 1 -46.01 4.09 -40.94
N GLY A 2 -46.71 5.20 -40.68
CA GLY A 2 -48.14 5.48 -40.82
C GLY A 2 -48.84 5.06 -39.51
N ALA A 3 -49.54 5.87 -38.72
CA ALA A 3 -49.69 7.31 -38.49
C ALA A 3 -50.70 7.49 -37.33
N ARG A 4 -50.53 8.54 -36.51
CA ARG A 4 -51.51 9.38 -35.75
C ARG A 4 -50.96 9.70 -34.36
N THR A 5 -50.48 10.90 -33.97
CA THR A 5 -50.89 12.32 -34.17
C THR A 5 -52.28 12.61 -33.52
N VAL A 6 -52.54 13.68 -32.73
CA VAL A 6 -51.80 14.94 -32.50
C VAL A 6 -52.48 15.79 -31.39
N ASN A 7 -51.66 16.54 -30.62
CA ASN A 7 -51.79 17.98 -30.24
C ASN A 7 -52.96 18.54 -29.40
N SER A 8 -52.88 19.73 -28.78
CA SER A 8 -51.76 20.67 -28.49
C SER A 8 -52.29 21.92 -27.76
N ARG A 9 -51.35 22.61 -27.08
CA ARG A 9 -51.09 24.06 -27.08
C ARG A 9 -52.23 25.03 -26.74
N THR A 10 -51.99 25.78 -25.67
CA THR A 10 -52.57 27.09 -25.38
C THR A 10 -51.59 28.20 -25.74
N GLY A 11 -52.04 29.17 -26.54
CA GLY A 11 -51.36 30.44 -26.81
C GLY A 11 -52.36 31.60 -26.71
N SER A 12 -51.89 32.71 -26.13
CA SER A 12 -52.39 34.10 -26.01
C SER A 12 -53.34 34.61 -27.13
N PRO A 13 -54.13 35.71 -27.00
CA PRO A 13 -53.71 37.01 -26.44
C PRO A 13 -54.82 37.91 -25.79
N ALA A 14 -54.42 39.15 -25.53
CA ALA A 14 -55.10 40.24 -24.83
C ALA A 14 -56.27 40.96 -25.57
N ALA A 15 -57.00 41.75 -24.76
CA ALA A 15 -57.53 43.09 -25.01
C ALA A 15 -58.98 43.32 -25.52
N LYS A 16 -59.71 44.07 -24.67
CA LYS A 16 -60.61 45.22 -24.94
C LYS A 16 -62.03 45.02 -25.53
N ARG A 17 -62.97 45.47 -24.67
CA ARG A 17 -64.07 46.45 -24.88
C ARG A 17 -65.41 46.00 -25.50
N ASN A 18 -66.44 46.45 -24.77
CA ASN A 18 -67.72 47.01 -25.21
C ASN A 18 -68.75 46.05 -25.86
N SER A 19 -69.91 45.85 -25.21
CA SER A 19 -71.06 46.76 -25.30
C SER A 19 -72.41 46.07 -25.00
N THR A 20 -73.25 46.80 -24.26
CA THR A 20 -74.71 46.96 -24.43
C THR A 20 -75.75 45.83 -24.29
N ARG A 21 -76.75 46.18 -23.45
CA ARG A 21 -78.23 46.01 -23.58
C ARG A 21 -78.78 44.61 -23.22
N LYS A 22 -79.95 44.46 -22.59
CA LYS A 22 -81.01 45.34 -22.05
C LYS A 22 -82.02 44.43 -21.30
N ARG A 23 -82.60 44.94 -20.20
CA ARG A 23 -83.99 44.76 -19.70
C ARG A 23 -84.38 43.32 -19.28
N ILE A 24 -85.16 43.10 -18.21
CA ILE A 24 -86.58 43.46 -18.05
C ILE A 24 -86.97 43.40 -16.55
N CYS A 25 -87.85 44.35 -16.15
CA CYS A 25 -88.85 44.43 -15.05
C CYS A 25 -88.65 43.64 -13.74
N GLY A 26 -88.97 44.15 -12.55
CA GLY A 26 -89.66 45.38 -12.13
C GLY A 26 -90.14 45.20 -10.68
N ALA A 27 -90.39 46.33 -9.99
CA ALA A 27 -91.22 46.49 -8.77
C ALA A 27 -90.63 45.89 -7.45
N ILE A 28 -90.65 46.51 -6.25
CA ILE A 28 -91.53 47.56 -5.69
C ILE A 28 -90.98 48.00 -4.28
N LEU A 29 -91.27 49.26 -3.89
CA LEU A 29 -91.34 49.89 -2.53
C LEU A 29 -90.02 50.15 -1.74
N ASP A 30 -89.57 51.41 -1.56
CA ASP A 30 -90.05 52.50 -0.64
C ASP A 30 -89.33 52.43 0.73
N THR A 31 -88.82 53.45 1.46
CA THR A 31 -88.66 54.94 1.41
C THR A 31 -87.72 55.26 2.62
N VAL A 32 -86.85 56.29 2.67
CA VAL A 32 -87.03 57.57 3.42
C VAL A 32 -85.69 58.34 3.60
N CYS A 33 -85.70 59.64 3.23
CA CYS A 33 -84.98 60.88 3.67
C CYS A 33 -83.43 60.99 3.70
N HIS A 34 -82.82 61.93 2.94
CA HIS A 34 -82.53 63.39 3.18
C HIS A 34 -81.42 63.65 4.24
N SER A 35 -80.44 64.56 4.14
CA SER A 35 -80.15 65.71 3.26
C SER A 35 -78.71 66.25 3.51
N ASP A 36 -78.09 66.84 2.48
CA ASP A 36 -77.06 67.90 2.41
C ASP A 36 -76.13 68.26 3.60
N GLN A 37 -74.81 68.17 3.36
CA GLN A 37 -73.81 69.19 3.75
C GLN A 37 -72.46 68.93 3.05
N CYS A 38 -72.16 69.67 1.98
CA CYS A 38 -70.92 69.52 1.24
C CYS A 38 -70.37 70.90 0.84
N HIS A 39 -69.35 71.39 1.54
CA HIS A 39 -68.30 72.30 1.03
C HIS A 39 -67.36 72.73 2.17
N ARG A 40 -66.44 71.84 2.59
CA ARG A 40 -65.25 72.20 3.40
C ARG A 40 -64.14 71.13 3.42
N HIS A 41 -64.07 70.26 2.40
CA HIS A 41 -63.19 69.08 2.43
C HIS A 41 -62.00 69.08 1.44
N SER A 42 -61.73 70.13 0.64
CA SER A 42 -60.68 70.02 -0.39
C SER A 42 -59.25 70.34 0.07
N ALA A 43 -59.03 70.97 1.22
CA ALA A 43 -57.67 71.36 1.65
C ALA A 43 -56.98 70.35 2.59
N VAL A 44 -57.72 69.47 3.27
CA VAL A 44 -57.17 68.45 4.19
C VAL A 44 -56.79 67.14 3.47
N ALA A 45 -57.31 66.93 2.26
CA ALA A 45 -57.08 65.70 1.50
C ALA A 45 -55.63 65.55 0.97
N ASN A 46 -54.94 66.66 0.64
CA ASN A 46 -53.62 66.58 0.01
C ASN A 46 -52.45 66.31 0.98
N VAL A 47 -52.55 66.70 2.25
CA VAL A 47 -51.50 66.40 3.25
C VAL A 47 -51.59 64.94 3.75
N ASN A 48 -52.82 64.41 3.86
CA ASN A 48 -53.04 63.01 4.28
C ASN A 48 -52.67 61.97 3.20
N LEU A 49 -52.73 62.33 1.91
CA LEU A 49 -52.29 61.46 0.81
C LEU A 49 -50.77 61.29 0.76
N HIS A 50 -49.99 62.33 1.10
CA HIS A 50 -48.53 62.25 1.09
C HIS A 50 -47.97 61.42 2.26
N HIS A 51 -48.56 61.52 3.46
CA HIS A 51 -48.19 60.66 4.59
C HIS A 51 -48.56 59.19 4.36
N SER A 52 -49.74 58.92 3.77
CA SER A 52 -50.18 57.57 3.41
C SER A 52 -49.27 56.89 2.37
N GLN A 53 -48.82 57.64 1.35
CA GLN A 53 -47.92 57.10 0.32
C GLN A 53 -46.51 56.79 0.84
N GLN A 54 -45.98 57.58 1.78
CA GLN A 54 -44.68 57.30 2.41
C GLN A 54 -44.72 56.05 3.30
N ASP A 55 -45.81 55.82 4.04
CA ASP A 55 -45.97 54.61 4.86
C ASP A 55 -46.16 53.34 4.00
N HIS A 56 -46.82 53.46 2.86
CA HIS A 56 -46.92 52.35 1.89
C HIS A 56 -45.55 52.01 1.26
N ALA A 57 -44.76 53.00 0.86
CA ALA A 57 -43.42 52.78 0.31
C ALA A 57 -42.46 52.14 1.34
N ARG A 58 -42.55 52.56 2.61
CA ARG A 58 -41.74 51.99 3.70
C ARG A 58 -42.10 50.54 4.00
N LYS A 59 -43.40 50.18 3.94
CA LYS A 59 -43.89 48.81 4.09
C LYS A 59 -43.42 47.90 2.95
N GLU A 60 -43.43 48.37 1.70
CA GLU A 60 -42.93 47.57 0.57
C GLU A 60 -41.41 47.33 0.65
N GLU A 61 -40.64 48.33 1.09
CA GLU A 61 -39.19 48.18 1.32
C GLU A 61 -38.89 47.17 2.44
N LEU A 62 -39.67 47.22 3.54
CA LEU A 62 -39.60 46.25 4.65
C LEU A 62 -39.96 44.83 4.19
N ILE A 63 -41.04 44.66 3.41
CA ILE A 63 -41.42 43.36 2.84
C ILE A 63 -40.35 42.83 1.89
N GLY A 64 -39.71 43.70 1.10
CA GLY A 64 -38.58 43.34 0.23
C GLY A 64 -37.35 42.87 0.99
N LYS A 65 -36.98 43.56 2.09
CA LYS A 65 -35.89 43.17 2.98
C LYS A 65 -36.18 41.84 3.69
N VAL A 66 -37.41 41.64 4.17
CA VAL A 66 -37.86 40.38 4.77
C VAL A 66 -37.82 39.24 3.75
N LYS A 67 -38.32 39.45 2.52
CA LYS A 67 -38.23 38.44 1.44
C LYS A 67 -36.79 38.07 1.10
N ARG A 68 -35.87 39.05 1.02
CA ARG A 68 -34.43 38.80 0.80
C ARG A 68 -33.79 38.04 1.97
N LEU A 69 -34.14 38.39 3.21
CA LEU A 69 -33.68 37.69 4.40
C LEU A 69 -34.14 36.22 4.41
N TRP A 70 -35.42 35.96 4.08
CA TRP A 70 -35.96 34.61 3.93
C TRP A 70 -35.28 33.83 2.81
N LEU A 71 -34.97 34.48 1.68
CA LEU A 71 -34.25 33.85 0.57
C LEU A 71 -32.81 33.46 0.95
N ILE A 72 -32.11 34.32 1.70
CA ILE A 72 -30.77 34.05 2.24
C ILE A 72 -30.83 32.92 3.28
N LEU A 73 -31.85 32.92 4.15
CA LEU A 73 -32.05 31.87 5.16
C LEU A 73 -32.33 30.50 4.50
N ILE A 74 -33.15 30.47 3.45
CA ILE A 74 -33.42 29.27 2.65
C ILE A 74 -32.14 28.78 1.96
N LEU A 75 -31.35 29.69 1.39
CA LEU A 75 -30.05 29.35 0.78
C LEU A 75 -29.07 28.77 1.80
N LEU A 76 -29.01 29.31 3.02
CA LEU A 76 -28.21 28.79 4.13
C LEU A 76 -28.66 27.38 4.58
N LEU A 77 -29.96 27.07 4.52
CA LEU A 77 -30.47 25.72 4.83
C LEU A 77 -30.08 24.67 3.79
N PHE A 78 -29.88 25.05 2.52
CA PHE A 78 -29.34 24.13 1.51
C PHE A 78 -27.84 23.88 1.71
N LEU A 79 -27.11 24.86 2.24
CA LEU A 79 -25.68 24.75 2.54
C LEU A 79 -25.38 23.89 3.78
N THR A 80 -26.37 23.55 4.62
CA THR A 80 -26.21 22.68 5.80
C THR A 80 -26.55 21.20 5.54
N THR A 81 -26.78 20.79 4.30
CA THR A 81 -27.05 19.37 3.94
C THR A 81 -25.79 18.48 3.90
N GLY A 82 -24.75 18.85 4.66
CA GLY A 82 -23.45 18.17 4.65
C GLY A 82 -23.30 17.12 5.76
N CYS A 83 -24.01 16.00 5.67
CA CYS A 83 -23.72 14.78 6.45
C CYS A 83 -24.30 13.49 5.82
N TRP A 84 -24.53 13.46 4.50
CA TRP A 84 -25.12 12.28 3.84
C TRP A 84 -24.14 11.09 3.71
N ASP A 85 -22.83 11.34 3.66
CA ASP A 85 -21.81 10.31 3.42
C ASP A 85 -21.05 9.88 4.69
N ARG A 86 -21.74 9.88 5.84
CA ARG A 86 -21.14 9.37 7.08
C ARG A 86 -21.18 7.84 7.07
N ARG A 87 -20.00 7.22 7.18
CA ARG A 87 -19.87 5.79 7.47
C ARG A 87 -19.42 5.64 8.92
N GLU A 88 -20.25 5.02 9.74
CA GLU A 88 -19.92 4.82 11.15
C GLU A 88 -19.00 3.61 11.34
N LEU A 89 -18.12 3.68 12.33
CA LEU A 89 -17.18 2.59 12.62
C LEU A 89 -17.90 1.27 12.95
N ASN A 90 -19.07 1.37 13.58
CA ASN A 90 -19.90 0.22 13.93
C ASN A 90 -20.56 -0.45 12.72
N ASP A 91 -20.65 0.24 11.57
CA ASP A 91 -21.22 -0.29 10.33
C ASP A 91 -20.15 -0.82 9.38
N GLN A 92 -18.88 -0.78 9.81
CA GLN A 92 -17.74 -1.23 9.04
C GLN A 92 -17.13 -2.51 9.60
N ALA A 93 -16.76 -3.42 8.70
CA ALA A 93 -15.91 -4.55 9.01
C ALA A 93 -14.46 -4.20 8.64
N LEU A 94 -13.63 -3.98 9.65
CA LEU A 94 -12.23 -3.56 9.48
C LEU A 94 -11.38 -4.72 9.00
N ILE A 95 -10.75 -4.58 7.84
CA ILE A 95 -9.79 -5.54 7.31
C ILE A 95 -8.37 -5.18 7.76
N PHE A 96 -7.66 -6.17 8.31
CA PHE A 96 -6.25 -6.04 8.70
C PHE A 96 -5.31 -6.74 7.71
N ALA A 97 -5.73 -7.87 7.15
CA ALA A 97 -5.01 -8.54 6.08
C ALA A 97 -5.96 -8.88 4.94
N TRP A 98 -5.47 -8.75 3.72
CA TRP A 98 -6.15 -9.22 2.52
C TRP A 98 -5.21 -10.16 1.81
N GLY A 99 -5.71 -11.25 1.27
CA GLY A 99 -4.91 -12.04 0.37
C GLY A 99 -5.70 -12.61 -0.79
N MET A 100 -4.94 -13.09 -1.77
CA MET A 100 -5.45 -13.60 -3.02
C MET A 100 -4.64 -14.81 -3.44
N ASP A 101 -5.35 -15.83 -3.90
CA ASP A 101 -4.79 -17.03 -4.52
C ASP A 101 -5.61 -17.44 -5.74
N LEU A 102 -5.25 -18.56 -6.37
CA LEU A 102 -6.01 -19.18 -7.44
C LEU A 102 -6.58 -20.54 -7.00
N ASN A 103 -7.85 -20.76 -7.27
CA ASN A 103 -8.48 -22.07 -7.18
C ASN A 103 -7.93 -23.03 -8.24
N GLU A 104 -8.23 -24.33 -8.10
CA GLU A 104 -7.80 -25.37 -9.05
C GLU A 104 -8.21 -25.07 -10.50
N ASP A 105 -9.41 -24.51 -10.69
CA ASP A 105 -9.99 -24.13 -11.98
C ASP A 105 -9.45 -22.81 -12.57
N GLY A 106 -8.60 -22.09 -11.83
CA GLY A 106 -8.02 -20.81 -12.23
C GLY A 106 -8.86 -19.59 -11.86
N SER A 107 -9.98 -19.75 -11.16
CA SER A 107 -10.71 -18.62 -10.57
C SER A 107 -9.93 -18.01 -9.39
N TYR A 108 -10.16 -16.73 -9.11
CA TYR A 108 -9.55 -16.04 -7.97
C TYR A 108 -10.22 -16.44 -6.66
N HIS A 109 -9.39 -16.69 -5.66
CA HIS A 109 -9.80 -16.94 -4.28
C HIS A 109 -9.29 -15.81 -3.38
N ALA A 110 -10.18 -14.94 -2.91
CA ALA A 110 -9.84 -13.83 -2.04
C ALA A 110 -10.13 -14.20 -0.59
N THR A 111 -9.19 -13.92 0.33
CA THR A 111 -9.39 -14.11 1.77
C THR A 111 -9.13 -12.80 2.51
N ALA A 112 -10.03 -12.41 3.41
CA ALA A 112 -9.88 -11.24 4.25
C ALA A 112 -9.87 -11.62 5.73
N GLN A 113 -8.90 -11.09 6.48
CA GLN A 113 -8.89 -11.15 7.94
C GLN A 113 -9.55 -9.90 8.51
N PHE A 114 -10.67 -10.10 9.21
CA PHE A 114 -11.42 -9.08 9.90
C PHE A 114 -11.07 -9.05 11.39
N ALA A 115 -10.97 -7.85 11.97
CA ALA A 115 -10.92 -7.73 13.42
C ALA A 115 -12.28 -8.07 14.02
N ASN A 116 -12.26 -8.73 15.17
CA ASN A 116 -13.45 -8.91 16.01
C ASN A 116 -13.43 -7.87 17.15
N PRO A 117 -14.25 -6.80 17.07
CA PRO A 117 -14.22 -5.72 18.06
C PRO A 117 -14.59 -6.18 19.48
N HIS A 118 -15.41 -7.23 19.61
CA HIS A 118 -15.87 -7.72 20.92
C HIS A 118 -14.75 -8.37 21.73
N SER A 119 -13.75 -8.97 21.07
CA SER A 119 -12.62 -9.63 21.72
C SER A 119 -11.42 -8.70 21.97
N LEU A 120 -11.35 -7.56 21.28
CA LEU A 120 -10.22 -6.61 21.34
C LEU A 120 -10.38 -5.55 22.46
N GLY A 121 -11.53 -5.48 23.13
CA GLY A 121 -11.89 -4.41 24.06
C GLY A 121 -12.15 -4.80 25.52
N SER A 122 -12.11 -6.08 25.89
CA SER A 122 -12.44 -6.54 27.25
C SER A 122 -11.20 -7.04 28.00
N SER A 123 -10.80 -6.29 29.03
CA SER A 123 -10.02 -6.80 30.14
C SER A 123 -10.87 -7.84 30.87
N GLU A 124 -10.37 -9.08 30.92
CA GLU A 124 -10.95 -10.25 31.59
C GLU A 124 -12.06 -10.95 30.77
N GLU A 125 -11.78 -12.20 30.38
CA GLU A 125 -12.67 -13.15 29.68
C GLU A 125 -13.13 -12.81 28.26
N SER A 126 -12.20 -12.69 27.29
CA SER A 126 -12.52 -12.95 25.89
C SER A 126 -12.01 -14.34 25.47
N THR A 127 -12.90 -15.32 25.41
CA THR A 127 -12.63 -16.68 24.89
C THR A 127 -12.74 -16.77 23.35
N GLY A 128 -12.98 -15.64 22.67
CA GLY A 128 -13.10 -15.55 21.22
C GLY A 128 -11.81 -15.13 20.54
N LYS A 129 -11.56 -15.65 19.32
CA LYS A 129 -10.44 -15.20 18.49
C LYS A 129 -10.57 -13.70 18.20
N ALA A 130 -9.45 -12.97 18.34
CA ALA A 130 -9.34 -11.53 18.09
C ALA A 130 -9.59 -11.14 16.63
N SER A 131 -9.58 -12.12 15.72
CA SER A 131 -9.91 -11.98 14.32
C SER A 131 -10.62 -13.23 13.79
N PHE A 132 -11.24 -13.09 12.62
CA PHE A 132 -11.78 -14.18 11.83
C PHE A 132 -11.49 -13.92 10.35
N SER A 133 -11.37 -15.00 9.58
CA SER A 133 -11.15 -14.95 8.14
C SER A 133 -12.47 -15.22 7.40
N VAL A 134 -12.67 -14.56 6.26
CA VAL A 134 -13.77 -14.85 5.33
C VAL A 134 -13.19 -14.86 3.93
N SER A 135 -13.60 -15.84 3.13
CA SER A 135 -13.12 -16.02 1.77
C SER A 135 -14.24 -15.87 0.74
N GLY A 136 -13.88 -15.52 -0.49
CA GLY A 136 -14.81 -15.39 -1.62
C GLY A 136 -14.14 -15.66 -2.96
N ASP A 137 -14.93 -16.16 -3.89
CA ASP A 137 -14.46 -16.68 -5.17
C ASP A 137 -15.00 -15.86 -6.34
N GLY A 138 -14.26 -15.79 -7.45
CA GLY A 138 -14.73 -15.13 -8.65
C GLY A 138 -13.77 -15.23 -9.84
N ASN A 139 -14.27 -14.95 -11.04
CA ASN A 139 -13.46 -14.96 -12.27
C ASN A 139 -12.60 -13.70 -12.41
N SER A 140 -12.80 -12.73 -11.54
CA SER A 140 -11.96 -11.54 -11.42
C SER A 140 -11.72 -11.20 -9.95
N VAL A 141 -10.64 -10.44 -9.69
CA VAL A 141 -10.30 -9.90 -8.37
C VAL A 141 -11.50 -9.16 -7.73
N TYR A 142 -12.23 -8.40 -8.55
CA TYR A 142 -13.40 -7.64 -8.09
C TYR A 142 -14.60 -8.53 -7.79
N GLU A 143 -14.85 -9.57 -8.58
CA GLU A 143 -15.93 -10.53 -8.35
C GLU A 143 -15.69 -11.32 -7.05
N ALA A 144 -14.47 -11.81 -6.84
CA ALA A 144 -14.09 -12.49 -5.60
C ALA A 144 -14.29 -11.58 -4.37
N ALA A 145 -13.92 -10.30 -4.48
CA ALA A 145 -14.18 -9.32 -3.41
C ALA A 145 -15.68 -9.06 -3.17
N LYS A 146 -16.52 -9.12 -4.20
CA LYS A 146 -17.98 -8.97 -4.09
C LYS A 146 -18.64 -10.18 -3.45
N ASP A 147 -18.22 -11.39 -3.83
CA ASP A 147 -18.66 -12.63 -3.21
C ASP A 147 -18.31 -12.64 -1.71
N LEU A 148 -17.09 -12.22 -1.36
CA LEU A 148 -16.67 -12.05 0.04
C LEU A 148 -17.55 -11.05 0.80
N GLN A 149 -17.83 -9.87 0.22
CA GLN A 149 -18.73 -8.88 0.85
C GLN A 149 -20.14 -9.43 1.09
N ALA A 150 -20.65 -10.34 0.24
CA ALA A 150 -21.98 -10.93 0.45
C ALA A 150 -22.05 -11.85 1.69
N LYS A 151 -20.90 -12.28 2.22
CA LYS A 151 -20.77 -13.16 3.40
C LYS A 151 -20.59 -12.38 4.71
N VAL A 152 -20.34 -11.07 4.65
CA VAL A 152 -20.21 -10.20 5.84
C VAL A 152 -21.35 -9.20 5.93
N SER A 153 -21.91 -9.03 7.13
CA SER A 153 -23.09 -8.17 7.36
C SER A 153 -22.80 -6.67 7.32
N ARG A 154 -21.54 -6.28 7.47
CA ARG A 154 -21.06 -4.89 7.47
C ARG A 154 -20.33 -4.59 6.17
N ALA A 155 -20.29 -3.32 5.79
CA ALA A 155 -19.48 -2.90 4.65
C ALA A 155 -18.00 -3.08 5.00
N TRP A 156 -17.27 -3.85 4.19
CA TRP A 156 -15.84 -4.03 4.40
C TRP A 156 -15.08 -2.71 4.21
N PHE A 157 -14.08 -2.51 5.05
CA PHE A 157 -13.22 -1.33 5.00
C PHE A 157 -11.75 -1.74 5.11
N ALA A 158 -11.03 -1.66 3.99
CA ALA A 158 -9.60 -1.95 3.92
C ALA A 158 -8.70 -0.75 4.30
N GLY A 159 -9.28 0.32 4.84
CA GLY A 159 -8.54 1.46 5.36
C GLY A 159 -7.77 1.19 6.66
N HIS A 160 -7.64 -0.05 7.12
CA HIS A 160 -6.67 -0.44 8.15
C HIS A 160 -5.79 -1.62 7.72
N ARG A 161 -5.86 -2.00 6.43
CA ARG A 161 -5.09 -3.11 5.90
C ARG A 161 -3.60 -2.86 6.07
N ARG A 162 -2.94 -3.77 6.77
CA ARG A 162 -1.49 -3.77 7.05
C ARG A 162 -0.73 -4.55 6.00
N VAL A 163 -1.30 -5.65 5.51
CA VAL A 163 -0.63 -6.57 4.59
C VAL A 163 -1.55 -7.06 3.48
N ILE A 164 -0.95 -7.25 2.30
CA ILE A 164 -1.49 -7.97 1.15
C ILE A 164 -0.70 -9.28 1.03
N LEU A 165 -1.38 -10.42 1.03
CA LEU A 165 -0.78 -11.74 0.86
C LEU A 165 -1.11 -12.28 -0.52
N ILE A 166 -0.11 -12.78 -1.23
CA ILE A 166 -0.27 -13.37 -2.56
C ILE A 166 0.15 -14.83 -2.48
N GLY A 167 -0.76 -15.73 -2.84
CA GLY A 167 -0.49 -17.15 -2.92
C GLY A 167 0.52 -17.50 -4.01
N GLU A 168 1.29 -18.56 -3.79
CA GLU A 168 2.34 -18.99 -4.72
C GLU A 168 1.79 -19.34 -6.12
N LYS A 169 0.57 -19.92 -6.19
CA LYS A 169 -0.04 -20.29 -7.47
C LYS A 169 -0.37 -19.05 -8.30
N LEU A 170 -1.02 -18.06 -7.67
CA LEU A 170 -1.29 -16.77 -8.29
C LEU A 170 0.00 -16.04 -8.72
N ALA A 171 1.03 -16.06 -7.88
CA ALA A 171 2.31 -15.42 -8.20
C ALA A 171 2.99 -16.02 -9.44
N LYS A 172 2.90 -17.34 -9.63
CA LYS A 172 3.43 -18.03 -10.81
C LYS A 172 2.62 -17.75 -12.07
N ASP A 173 1.29 -17.63 -11.95
CA ASP A 173 0.42 -17.28 -13.07
C ASP A 173 0.69 -15.86 -13.59
N GLY A 174 0.86 -14.92 -12.65
CA GLY A 174 1.24 -13.53 -12.90
C GLY A 174 0.34 -12.54 -12.17
N LEU A 175 0.91 -11.37 -11.81
CA LEU A 175 0.21 -10.39 -10.97
C LEU A 175 -0.39 -9.21 -11.75
N ALA A 176 -0.28 -9.17 -13.07
CA ALA A 176 -0.75 -8.05 -13.89
C ALA A 176 -2.20 -7.63 -13.60
N ASN A 177 -3.12 -8.60 -13.50
CA ASN A 177 -4.53 -8.32 -13.20
C ASN A 177 -4.75 -7.79 -11.77
N ILE A 178 -3.95 -8.26 -10.81
CA ILE A 178 -3.97 -7.78 -9.42
C ILE A 178 -3.47 -6.34 -9.36
N LEU A 179 -2.38 -6.03 -10.06
CA LEU A 179 -1.81 -4.69 -10.12
C LEU A 179 -2.75 -3.71 -10.81
N ASP A 180 -3.48 -4.13 -11.85
CA ASP A 180 -4.47 -3.27 -12.51
C ASP A 180 -5.60 -2.88 -11.54
N GLU A 181 -6.18 -3.84 -10.80
CA GLU A 181 -7.22 -3.53 -9.81
C GLU A 181 -6.69 -2.67 -8.66
N TYR A 182 -5.55 -3.03 -8.07
CA TYR A 182 -4.97 -2.32 -6.92
C TYR A 182 -4.47 -0.92 -7.24
N SER A 183 -4.01 -0.68 -8.47
CA SER A 183 -3.59 0.67 -8.89
C SER A 183 -4.77 1.59 -9.22
N ARG A 184 -5.93 1.03 -9.61
CA ARG A 184 -7.15 1.80 -9.94
C ARG A 184 -8.05 2.06 -8.74
N ASN A 185 -8.02 1.19 -7.73
CA ASN A 185 -8.95 1.26 -6.61
C ASN A 185 -8.43 2.20 -5.50
N PRO A 186 -9.09 3.34 -5.25
CA PRO A 186 -8.62 4.34 -4.27
C PRO A 186 -8.67 3.85 -2.81
N ILE A 187 -9.36 2.73 -2.54
CA ILE A 187 -9.38 2.10 -1.21
C ILE A 187 -8.06 1.37 -0.93
N VAL A 188 -7.33 0.97 -1.98
CA VAL A 188 -6.05 0.27 -1.87
C VAL A 188 -4.93 1.27 -1.60
N ARG A 189 -4.28 1.14 -0.44
CA ARG A 189 -3.10 1.93 -0.12
C ARG A 189 -1.86 1.32 -0.76
N LEU A 190 -1.20 2.10 -1.61
CA LEU A 190 0.04 1.66 -2.28
C LEU A 190 1.20 1.42 -1.29
N ARG A 191 1.20 2.06 -0.11
CA ARG A 191 2.21 1.83 0.93
C ARG A 191 1.90 0.63 1.84
N THR A 192 0.91 -0.19 1.50
CA THR A 192 0.66 -1.46 2.20
C THR A 192 1.73 -2.48 1.82
N ASP A 193 2.21 -3.26 2.80
CA ASP A 193 3.17 -4.33 2.56
C ASP A 193 2.53 -5.45 1.74
N ILE A 194 3.29 -6.02 0.81
CA ILE A 194 2.84 -7.13 -0.02
C ILE A 194 3.85 -8.27 0.08
N LEU A 195 3.36 -9.48 0.38
CA LEU A 195 4.19 -10.64 0.67
C LEU A 195 3.71 -11.85 -0.13
N ILE A 196 4.64 -12.77 -0.38
CA ILE A 196 4.34 -14.06 -1.01
C ILE A 196 4.21 -15.12 0.05
N VAL A 197 3.11 -15.88 -0.01
CA VAL A 197 2.89 -17.06 0.80
C VAL A 197 3.44 -18.28 0.07
N LYS A 198 4.36 -19.00 0.72
CA LYS A 198 5.02 -20.20 0.17
C LYS A 198 4.63 -21.45 0.95
N GLY A 199 4.28 -22.53 0.23
CA GLY A 199 4.06 -23.84 0.83
C GLY A 199 2.79 -24.00 1.68
N SER A 200 1.88 -23.03 1.66
CA SER A 200 0.57 -23.06 2.33
C SER A 200 -0.41 -22.19 1.55
N SER A 201 -1.72 -22.28 1.83
CA SER A 201 -2.67 -21.32 1.26
C SER A 201 -2.62 -19.99 2.00
N VAL A 202 -3.09 -18.93 1.35
CA VAL A 202 -3.30 -17.63 2.00
C VAL A 202 -4.24 -17.74 3.19
N GLU A 203 -5.31 -18.54 3.06
CA GLU A 203 -6.30 -18.76 4.10
C GLU A 203 -5.67 -19.42 5.33
N ASP A 204 -4.92 -20.50 5.15
CA ASP A 204 -4.22 -21.20 6.25
C ASP A 204 -3.30 -20.25 7.01
N ILE A 205 -2.51 -19.45 6.30
CA ILE A 205 -1.58 -18.48 6.90
C ILE A 205 -2.32 -17.42 7.74
N LEU A 206 -3.51 -17.01 7.34
CA LEU A 206 -4.31 -16.03 8.09
C LEU A 206 -4.98 -16.62 9.33
N GLU A 207 -5.07 -17.94 9.44
CA GLU A 207 -5.63 -18.63 10.60
C GLU A 207 -4.58 -19.08 11.63
N VAL A 208 -3.28 -19.02 11.28
CA VAL A 208 -2.18 -19.34 12.19
C VAL A 208 -2.25 -18.47 13.44
N SER A 209 -2.22 -19.11 14.60
CA SER A 209 -2.09 -18.41 15.89
C SER A 209 -0.64 -17.98 16.08
N TYR A 210 -0.42 -16.73 16.49
CA TYR A 210 0.92 -16.21 16.77
C TYR A 210 1.02 -15.79 18.24
N PRO A 211 1.89 -16.38 19.07
CA PRO A 211 1.88 -16.16 20.53
C PRO A 211 2.07 -14.70 20.95
N LEU A 212 2.81 -13.93 20.14
CA LEU A 212 3.15 -12.53 20.44
C LEU A 212 2.17 -11.53 19.82
N GLU A 213 1.22 -11.98 18.99
CA GLU A 213 0.30 -11.11 18.26
C GLU A 213 -1.13 -11.64 18.30
N GLN A 214 -2.06 -10.81 18.76
CA GLN A 214 -3.50 -11.14 18.66
C GLN A 214 -4.01 -11.16 17.21
N LEU A 215 -3.35 -10.40 16.32
CA LEU A 215 -3.67 -10.32 14.90
C LEU A 215 -2.47 -10.77 14.06
N PRO A 216 -2.56 -11.90 13.34
CA PRO A 216 -1.48 -12.38 12.45
C PRO A 216 -1.00 -11.31 11.47
N ALA A 217 -1.90 -10.43 10.99
CA ALA A 217 -1.57 -9.27 10.16
C ALA A 217 -0.41 -8.41 10.71
N ASN A 218 -0.30 -8.26 12.03
CA ASN A 218 0.76 -7.48 12.67
C ASN A 218 2.08 -8.24 12.76
N ALA A 219 2.03 -9.58 12.87
CA ALA A 219 3.23 -10.40 12.91
C ALA A 219 4.05 -10.23 11.62
N PHE A 220 3.38 -10.19 10.47
CA PHE A 220 4.04 -9.94 9.18
C PHE A 220 4.83 -8.63 9.16
N PHE A 221 4.21 -7.54 9.61
CA PHE A 221 4.84 -6.22 9.67
C PHE A 221 6.04 -6.23 10.62
N ARG A 222 5.90 -6.83 11.82
CA ARG A 222 6.97 -6.85 12.82
C ARG A 222 8.12 -7.80 12.47
N ILE A 223 7.84 -8.94 11.84
CA ILE A 223 8.88 -9.86 11.36
C ILE A 223 9.69 -9.17 10.26
N HIS A 224 9.03 -8.43 9.37
CA HIS A 224 9.70 -7.63 8.36
C HIS A 224 10.58 -6.53 8.97
N GLU A 225 10.06 -5.76 9.92
CA GLU A 225 10.80 -4.70 10.62
C GLU A 225 11.98 -5.25 11.43
N ALA A 226 11.80 -6.36 12.15
CA ALA A 226 12.83 -6.98 12.97
C ALA A 226 13.94 -7.66 12.16
N ALA A 227 13.72 -7.94 10.87
CA ALA A 227 14.71 -8.54 9.98
C ALA A 227 15.71 -7.52 9.38
N ASP A 228 15.61 -6.23 9.75
CA ASP A 228 16.49 -5.13 9.28
C ASP A 228 16.59 -5.04 7.75
N MET A 229 15.55 -5.53 7.06
CA MET A 229 15.36 -5.41 5.61
C MET A 229 14.66 -4.08 5.34
N ASN A 230 15.21 -3.27 4.42
CA ASN A 230 14.66 -1.95 4.07
C ASN A 230 13.16 -1.98 3.72
N PRO A 231 12.41 -0.86 3.91
CA PRO A 231 10.96 -0.73 3.71
C PRO A 231 10.52 -0.70 2.23
N ASP A 232 11.35 -1.21 1.32
CA ASP A 232 11.10 -1.20 -0.13
C ASP A 232 10.17 -2.34 -0.60
N LEU A 233 9.41 -2.96 0.31
CA LEU A 233 8.59 -4.15 0.06
C LEU A 233 7.08 -3.84 0.02
N THR A 234 6.72 -2.57 -0.10
CA THR A 234 5.34 -2.13 -0.29
C THR A 234 4.87 -2.34 -1.73
N LEU A 235 3.55 -2.38 -1.92
CA LEU A 235 2.93 -2.47 -3.24
C LEU A 235 3.42 -1.37 -4.19
N LEU A 236 3.66 -0.16 -3.68
CA LEU A 236 4.18 0.97 -4.43
C LEU A 236 5.56 0.63 -5.04
N HIS A 237 6.47 0.11 -4.23
CA HIS A 237 7.82 -0.21 -4.69
C HIS A 237 7.81 -1.37 -5.69
N PHE A 238 6.93 -2.36 -5.50
CA PHE A 238 6.71 -3.41 -6.49
C PHE A 238 6.24 -2.85 -7.83
N ILE A 239 5.24 -1.96 -7.83
CA ILE A 239 4.73 -1.30 -9.04
C ILE A 239 5.83 -0.46 -9.71
N MET A 240 6.59 0.31 -8.93
CA MET A 240 7.68 1.15 -9.46
C MET A 240 8.80 0.30 -10.07
N ALA A 241 9.19 -0.80 -9.43
CA ALA A 241 10.19 -1.72 -9.97
C ALA A 241 9.71 -2.41 -11.25
N ASN A 242 8.44 -2.82 -11.30
CA ASN A 242 7.86 -3.41 -12.50
C ASN A 242 7.77 -2.43 -13.68
N ALA A 243 7.42 -1.17 -13.40
CA ALA A 243 7.31 -0.12 -14.42
C ALA A 243 8.66 0.43 -14.91
N SER A 244 9.75 0.15 -14.19
CA SER A 244 11.10 0.56 -14.57
C SER A 244 11.64 -0.34 -15.69
N ASP A 245 12.42 0.20 -16.63
CA ASP A 245 13.20 -0.62 -17.57
C ASP A 245 14.44 -1.23 -16.90
N GLU A 246 14.89 -0.68 -15.77
CA GLU A 246 16.23 -0.92 -15.20
C GLU A 246 16.28 -2.12 -14.25
N ASN A 247 15.21 -2.37 -13.51
CA ASN A 247 15.19 -3.33 -12.40
C ASN A 247 14.03 -4.32 -12.52
N CYS A 248 14.16 -5.48 -11.90
CA CYS A 248 13.08 -6.45 -11.74
C CYS A 248 12.48 -6.38 -10.32
N PRO A 249 11.16 -6.58 -10.18
CA PRO A 249 10.53 -6.54 -8.87
C PRO A 249 10.86 -7.79 -8.03
N ILE A 250 10.87 -7.60 -6.72
CA ILE A 250 11.02 -8.65 -5.72
C ILE A 250 10.00 -8.46 -4.61
N LEU A 251 9.62 -9.54 -3.93
CA LEU A 251 8.76 -9.51 -2.75
C LEU A 251 9.34 -10.38 -1.63
N PRO A 252 9.13 -10.04 -0.36
CA PRO A 252 9.43 -10.95 0.75
C PRO A 252 8.52 -12.18 0.72
N VAL A 253 9.02 -13.28 1.26
CA VAL A 253 8.36 -14.58 1.29
C VAL A 253 8.17 -15.02 2.72
N VAL A 254 6.94 -15.39 3.05
CA VAL A 254 6.58 -15.93 4.35
C VAL A 254 6.07 -17.35 4.20
N THR A 255 6.33 -18.17 5.22
CA THR A 255 5.90 -19.56 5.32
C THR A 255 5.43 -19.82 6.74
N VAL A 256 4.60 -20.85 6.92
CA VAL A 256 4.36 -21.42 8.24
C VAL A 256 5.64 -22.13 8.70
N HIS A 257 6.04 -21.88 9.95
CA HIS A 257 7.20 -22.53 10.55
C HIS A 257 6.89 -24.02 10.78
N ALA A 258 7.91 -24.88 10.68
CA ALA A 258 7.74 -26.34 10.83
C ALA A 258 7.17 -26.75 12.21
N ASN A 259 7.47 -25.97 13.25
CA ASN A 259 6.78 -26.01 14.53
C ASN A 259 5.62 -24.98 14.51
N PRO A 260 4.35 -25.41 14.50
CA PRO A 260 3.18 -24.51 14.46
C PRO A 260 3.11 -23.54 15.63
N ASP A 261 3.68 -23.89 16.79
CA ASP A 261 3.66 -23.04 18.00
C ASP A 261 4.52 -21.77 17.83
N VAL A 262 5.48 -21.80 16.90
CA VAL A 262 6.29 -20.62 16.53
C VAL A 262 5.51 -19.71 15.57
N GLY A 263 4.57 -20.28 14.80
CA GLY A 263 3.72 -19.57 13.86
C GLY A 263 4.39 -19.31 12.51
N LEU A 264 4.64 -18.04 12.20
CA LEU A 264 5.09 -17.57 10.89
C LEU A 264 6.60 -17.33 10.83
N GLN A 265 7.21 -17.58 9.67
CA GLN A 265 8.63 -17.38 9.43
C GLN A 265 8.87 -16.61 8.12
N LEU A 266 9.80 -15.65 8.16
CA LEU A 266 10.37 -15.06 6.95
C LEU A 266 11.30 -16.07 6.28
N TRP A 267 10.92 -16.53 5.09
CA TRP A 267 11.65 -17.54 4.34
C TRP A 267 12.75 -16.93 3.48
N GLY A 268 12.49 -15.76 2.87
CA GLY A 268 13.43 -15.07 1.99
C GLY A 268 12.75 -14.13 1.00
N THR A 269 13.21 -14.15 -0.25
CA THR A 269 12.81 -13.21 -1.31
C THR A 269 12.32 -13.94 -2.55
N ALA A 270 11.17 -13.55 -3.08
CA ALA A 270 10.60 -13.97 -4.34
C ALA A 270 11.11 -13.05 -5.47
N ILE A 271 11.50 -13.65 -6.58
CA ILE A 271 12.01 -12.97 -7.77
C ILE A 271 10.94 -12.99 -8.86
N PHE A 272 10.65 -11.82 -9.43
CA PHE A 272 9.70 -11.67 -10.51
C PHE A 272 10.38 -11.23 -11.80
N ASN A 273 9.85 -11.68 -12.93
CA ASN A 273 10.20 -11.14 -14.24
C ASN A 273 9.37 -9.88 -14.58
N LYS A 274 9.61 -9.31 -15.77
CA LYS A 274 8.89 -8.12 -16.27
C LYS A 274 7.41 -8.36 -16.55
N ASP A 275 7.01 -9.62 -16.74
CA ASP A 275 5.61 -10.02 -16.89
C ASP A 275 4.91 -10.21 -15.54
N THR A 276 5.55 -9.79 -14.43
CA THR A 276 5.04 -9.92 -13.05
C THR A 276 4.80 -11.36 -12.61
N LYS A 277 5.52 -12.32 -13.22
CA LYS A 277 5.47 -13.73 -12.83
C LYS A 277 6.63 -14.06 -11.92
N LEU A 278 6.32 -14.81 -10.85
CA LEU A 278 7.31 -15.42 -9.98
C LEU A 278 8.14 -16.43 -10.76
N VAL A 279 9.45 -16.22 -10.81
CA VAL A 279 10.39 -17.10 -11.54
C VAL A 279 11.26 -17.95 -10.63
N ASP A 280 11.61 -17.43 -9.44
CA ASP A 280 12.42 -18.18 -8.47
C ASP A 280 12.34 -17.54 -7.07
N TYR A 281 13.00 -18.17 -6.10
CA TYR A 281 13.10 -17.75 -4.73
C TYR A 281 14.56 -17.77 -4.23
N LEU A 282 14.96 -16.73 -3.49
CA LEU A 282 16.21 -16.71 -2.73
C LEU A 282 15.90 -16.92 -1.24
N PRO A 283 16.45 -17.95 -0.59
CA PRO A 283 16.39 -18.07 0.87
C PRO A 283 16.97 -16.83 1.55
N LEU A 284 16.51 -16.52 2.77
CA LEU A 284 16.81 -15.28 3.49
C LEU A 284 18.27 -14.85 3.42
N LYS A 285 19.22 -15.75 3.71
CA LYS A 285 20.66 -15.44 3.64
C LYS A 285 21.10 -14.96 2.25
N LYS A 286 20.68 -15.64 1.18
CA LYS A 286 21.00 -15.24 -0.21
C LYS A 286 20.29 -13.95 -0.60
N GLY A 287 19.03 -13.79 -0.17
CA GLY A 287 18.24 -12.57 -0.38
C GLY A 287 18.94 -11.35 0.22
N ASN A 288 19.45 -11.47 1.45
CA ASN A 288 20.21 -10.42 2.11
C ASN A 288 21.47 -10.04 1.32
N LEU A 289 22.23 -11.01 0.79
CA LEU A 289 23.40 -10.70 -0.05
C LEU A 289 23.02 -9.92 -1.33
N ALA A 290 21.90 -10.24 -1.97
CA ALA A 290 21.40 -9.47 -3.10
C ALA A 290 21.01 -8.04 -2.69
N GLN A 291 20.36 -7.88 -1.52
CA GLN A 291 20.00 -6.57 -0.98
C GLN A 291 21.22 -5.75 -0.56
N TRP A 292 22.29 -6.40 -0.08
CA TRP A 292 23.54 -5.71 0.20
C TRP A 292 24.14 -5.10 -1.07
N ILE A 293 24.19 -5.85 -2.19
CA ILE A 293 24.63 -5.31 -3.50
C ILE A 293 23.81 -4.09 -3.91
N LYS A 294 22.49 -4.14 -3.70
CA LYS A 294 21.57 -3.04 -4.01
C LYS A 294 21.69 -1.86 -3.04
N GLY A 295 22.46 -1.98 -1.97
CA GLY A 295 22.61 -0.96 -0.92
C GLY A 295 21.39 -0.84 0.00
N GLN A 296 20.64 -1.93 0.19
CA GLN A 296 19.36 -1.96 0.90
C GLN A 296 19.37 -2.86 2.16
N LEU A 297 20.55 -3.27 2.64
CA LEU A 297 20.69 -4.08 3.85
C LEU A 297 21.35 -3.27 4.95
N GLY A 298 20.77 -3.27 6.16
CA GLY A 298 21.33 -2.54 7.31
C GLY A 298 22.51 -3.27 7.96
N SER A 299 22.33 -4.56 8.23
CA SER A 299 23.31 -5.42 8.91
C SER A 299 23.25 -6.87 8.41
N THR A 300 24.30 -7.65 8.65
CA THR A 300 24.34 -9.08 8.37
C THR A 300 25.32 -9.81 9.29
N ILE A 301 25.26 -11.14 9.31
CA ILE A 301 26.22 -11.98 10.03
C ILE A 301 27.08 -12.74 9.03
N GLY A 302 28.40 -12.71 9.24
CA GLY A 302 29.40 -13.50 8.55
C GLY A 302 29.93 -14.62 9.44
N THR A 303 30.04 -15.83 8.91
CA THR A 303 30.72 -16.95 9.57
C THR A 303 32.02 -17.22 8.83
N VAL A 304 33.14 -17.18 9.54
CA VAL A 304 34.48 -17.37 9.01
C VAL A 304 35.00 -18.72 9.43
N LYS A 305 35.41 -19.54 8.45
CA LYS A 305 36.08 -20.82 8.69
C LYS A 305 37.55 -20.71 8.32
N ILE A 306 38.47 -20.94 9.25
CA ILE A 306 39.91 -20.89 8.97
C ILE A 306 40.42 -22.33 8.83
N PRO A 307 41.03 -22.72 7.69
CA PRO A 307 41.45 -24.10 7.46
C PRO A 307 42.40 -24.70 8.52
N SER A 308 43.17 -23.85 9.21
CA SER A 308 44.11 -24.28 10.26
C SER A 308 43.51 -24.38 11.66
N GLU A 309 42.23 -24.02 11.85
CA GLU A 309 41.56 -24.00 13.15
C GLU A 309 40.36 -24.94 13.17
N GLU A 310 40.14 -25.62 14.30
CA GLU A 310 38.87 -26.30 14.58
C GLU A 310 37.89 -25.24 15.11
N GLY A 311 36.72 -25.09 14.48
CA GLY A 311 35.68 -24.15 14.90
C GLY A 311 35.48 -22.96 13.96
N ASP A 312 34.48 -22.14 14.28
CA ASP A 312 34.06 -21.00 13.47
C ASP A 312 34.21 -19.69 14.25
N ILE A 313 34.39 -18.59 13.52
CA ILE A 313 34.34 -17.22 14.05
C ILE A 313 33.10 -16.54 13.47
N VAL A 314 32.31 -15.91 14.33
CA VAL A 314 31.10 -15.19 13.94
C VAL A 314 31.33 -13.70 14.07
N VAL A 315 31.07 -12.98 12.97
CA VAL A 315 31.24 -11.54 12.85
C VAL A 315 29.88 -10.93 12.51
N GLU A 316 29.43 -9.99 13.31
CA GLU A 316 28.32 -9.10 12.97
C GLU A 316 28.87 -7.96 12.12
N ILE A 317 28.29 -7.73 10.94
CA ILE A 317 28.76 -6.73 9.97
C ILE A 317 27.69 -5.66 9.85
N ASN A 318 28.04 -4.45 10.25
CA ASN A 318 27.21 -3.26 10.24
C ASN A 318 27.75 -2.22 9.25
N HIS A 319 27.04 -1.10 9.10
CA HIS A 319 27.43 0.00 8.20
C HIS A 319 27.71 -0.50 6.77
N LEU A 320 26.84 -1.38 6.29
CA LEU A 320 26.99 -1.99 4.98
C LEU A 320 26.92 -0.93 3.87
N SER A 321 27.81 -1.07 2.89
CA SER A 321 27.87 -0.21 1.72
C SER A 321 28.11 -1.02 0.46
N ALA A 322 27.65 -0.50 -0.68
CA ALA A 322 27.86 -1.08 -1.99
C ALA A 322 28.15 0.01 -3.01
N ASN A 323 29.16 -0.23 -3.85
CA ASN A 323 29.49 0.61 -4.99
C ASN A 323 29.56 -0.25 -6.24
N ILE A 324 28.75 0.09 -7.24
CA ILE A 324 28.72 -0.59 -8.54
C ILE A 324 29.34 0.35 -9.56
N GLN A 325 30.50 -0.03 -10.10
CA GLN A 325 31.16 0.65 -11.21
C GLN A 325 31.00 -0.15 -12.48
N THR A 326 30.69 0.52 -13.59
CA THR A 326 30.37 -0.14 -14.86
C THR A 326 31.26 0.41 -15.96
N LEU A 327 31.75 -0.49 -16.82
CA LEU A 327 32.51 -0.17 -18.02
C LEU A 327 31.88 -0.91 -19.20
N ILE A 328 31.57 -0.17 -20.26
CA ILE A 328 31.01 -0.72 -21.50
C ILE A 328 32.01 -0.48 -22.61
N VAL A 329 32.65 -1.56 -23.07
CA VAL A 329 33.57 -1.53 -24.23
C VAL A 329 32.89 -2.28 -25.36
N GLU A 330 32.49 -1.54 -26.39
CA GLU A 330 31.67 -2.05 -27.51
C GLU A 330 30.35 -2.67 -27.00
N LYS A 331 30.29 -4.01 -26.90
CA LYS A 331 29.14 -4.78 -26.40
C LYS A 331 29.46 -5.57 -25.12
N ASN A 332 30.68 -5.50 -24.62
CA ASN A 332 31.09 -6.21 -23.41
C ASN A 332 30.84 -5.33 -22.19
N ILE A 333 29.92 -5.77 -21.33
CA ILE A 333 29.57 -5.11 -20.07
C ILE A 333 30.43 -5.70 -18.97
N GLN A 334 31.27 -4.86 -18.36
CA GLN A 334 32.06 -5.19 -17.19
C GLN A 334 31.51 -4.43 -15.98
N VAL A 335 31.28 -5.14 -14.89
CA VAL A 335 30.72 -4.59 -13.66
C VAL A 335 31.65 -4.95 -12.52
N HIS A 336 32.16 -3.95 -11.82
CA HIS A 336 32.91 -4.14 -10.58
C HIS A 336 32.03 -3.72 -9.41
N VAL A 337 31.73 -4.67 -8.53
CA VAL A 337 30.95 -4.44 -7.31
C VAL A 337 31.90 -4.48 -6.12
N THR A 338 32.04 -3.36 -5.43
CA THR A 338 32.76 -3.29 -4.15
C THR A 338 31.74 -3.23 -3.02
N LEU A 339 31.75 -4.24 -2.16
CA LEU A 339 30.96 -4.30 -0.93
C LEU A 339 31.84 -3.94 0.27
N GLY A 340 31.35 -3.04 1.12
CA GLY A 340 32.05 -2.61 2.33
C GLY A 340 31.21 -2.80 3.58
N GLY A 341 31.85 -2.90 4.74
CA GLY A 341 31.18 -2.98 6.04
C GLY A 341 32.16 -2.93 7.21
N LYS A 342 31.64 -2.72 8.41
CA LYS A 342 32.38 -2.73 9.67
C LYS A 342 32.00 -3.95 10.48
N GLY A 343 32.97 -4.79 10.81
CA GLY A 343 32.77 -6.04 11.51
C GLY A 343 33.08 -5.96 13.00
N ILE A 344 32.19 -6.54 13.80
CA ILE A 344 32.34 -6.76 15.24
C ILE A 344 32.35 -8.27 15.47
N LEU A 345 33.43 -8.78 16.03
CA LEU A 345 33.54 -10.19 16.39
C LEU A 345 32.62 -10.48 17.59
N ARG A 346 31.72 -11.44 17.42
CA ARG A 346 30.74 -11.85 18.45
C ARG A 346 31.07 -13.19 19.08
N GLU A 347 31.62 -14.10 18.29
CA GLU A 347 31.90 -15.46 18.72
C GLU A 347 33.21 -15.93 18.11
N SER A 348 34.02 -16.62 18.91
CA SER A 348 35.20 -17.35 18.41
C SER A 348 35.22 -18.70 19.09
N ASN A 349 34.96 -19.75 18.30
CA ASN A 349 35.07 -21.13 18.75
C ASN A 349 36.38 -21.77 18.29
N THR A 350 37.39 -20.95 17.98
CA THR A 350 38.73 -21.39 17.53
C THR A 350 39.73 -21.31 18.68
N HIS A 351 40.94 -21.84 18.50
CA HIS A 351 42.04 -21.65 19.46
C HIS A 351 42.88 -20.40 19.14
N LEU A 352 42.45 -19.60 18.17
CA LEU A 352 43.13 -18.41 17.71
C LEU A 352 43.08 -17.32 18.80
N ASP A 353 44.24 -16.75 19.11
CA ASP A 353 44.33 -15.61 20.01
C ASP A 353 44.11 -14.31 19.23
N LEU A 354 42.93 -13.72 19.41
CA LEU A 354 42.47 -12.54 18.67
C LEU A 354 42.99 -11.22 19.28
N SER A 355 43.77 -11.26 20.36
CA SER A 355 44.53 -10.09 20.82
C SER A 355 45.69 -9.73 19.89
N HIS A 356 46.13 -10.68 19.05
CA HIS A 356 47.21 -10.47 18.10
C HIS A 356 46.66 -9.89 16.79
N SER A 357 47.12 -8.69 16.40
CA SER A 357 46.70 -8.01 15.17
C SER A 357 46.86 -8.86 13.91
N ARG A 358 47.90 -9.70 13.84
CA ARG A 358 48.11 -10.64 12.74
C ARG A 358 46.95 -11.62 12.56
N ASN A 359 46.41 -12.12 13.66
CA ASN A 359 45.30 -13.07 13.64
C ASN A 359 44.01 -12.35 13.22
N VAL A 360 43.79 -11.11 13.66
CA VAL A 360 42.66 -10.28 13.21
C VAL A 360 42.71 -10.04 11.71
N VAL A 361 43.88 -9.66 11.16
CA VAL A 361 44.06 -9.48 9.71
C VAL A 361 43.76 -10.76 8.95
N MET A 362 44.22 -11.91 9.45
CA MET A 362 43.94 -13.20 8.84
C MET A 362 42.43 -13.52 8.82
N VAL A 363 41.72 -13.30 9.94
CA VAL A 363 40.26 -13.48 10.01
C VAL A 363 39.56 -12.58 9.01
N GLN A 364 39.99 -11.32 8.89
CA GLN A 364 39.45 -10.36 7.94
C GLN A 364 39.64 -10.80 6.48
N GLU A 365 40.83 -11.29 6.13
CA GLU A 365 41.12 -11.81 4.78
C GLU A 365 40.20 -12.99 4.43
N TYR A 366 40.06 -13.97 5.33
CA TYR A 366 39.15 -15.10 5.13
C TYR A 366 37.68 -14.67 5.08
N LEU A 367 37.28 -13.72 5.93
CA LEU A 367 35.92 -13.17 5.90
C LEU A 367 35.60 -12.54 4.54
N ASN A 368 36.52 -11.72 4.03
CA ASN A 368 36.38 -11.06 2.73
C ASN A 368 36.32 -12.09 1.59
N GLU A 369 37.23 -13.06 1.57
CA GLU A 369 37.30 -14.08 0.52
C GLU A 369 36.05 -14.98 0.49
N GLN A 370 35.62 -15.48 1.65
CA GLN A 370 34.48 -16.38 1.76
C GLN A 370 33.17 -15.65 1.42
N THR A 371 33.02 -14.42 1.92
CA THR A 371 31.86 -13.57 1.59
C THR A 371 31.83 -13.26 0.10
N ALA A 372 32.96 -12.86 -0.52
CA ALA A 372 33.04 -12.60 -1.96
C ALA A 372 32.66 -13.84 -2.78
N THR A 373 33.11 -15.02 -2.35
CA THR A 373 32.77 -16.30 -2.99
C THR A 373 31.28 -16.61 -2.90
N GLU A 374 30.66 -16.37 -1.74
CA GLU A 374 29.22 -16.58 -1.53
C GLU A 374 28.39 -15.61 -2.38
N VAL A 375 28.72 -14.32 -2.34
CA VAL A 375 28.07 -13.28 -3.14
C VAL A 375 28.18 -13.59 -4.63
N LYS A 376 29.37 -13.96 -5.11
CA LYS A 376 29.59 -14.35 -6.52
C LYS A 376 28.72 -15.54 -6.94
N ARG A 377 28.45 -16.49 -6.04
CA ARG A 377 27.55 -17.61 -6.31
C ARG A 377 26.10 -17.14 -6.47
N VAL A 378 25.63 -16.26 -5.56
CA VAL A 378 24.28 -15.67 -5.62
C VAL A 378 24.09 -14.84 -6.90
N VAL A 379 25.08 -14.02 -7.26
CA VAL A 379 25.06 -13.24 -8.50
C VAL A 379 24.91 -14.15 -9.73
N LYS A 380 25.67 -15.25 -9.80
CA LYS A 380 25.55 -16.22 -10.91
C LYS A 380 24.18 -16.91 -10.95
N GLU A 381 23.58 -17.19 -9.81
CA GLU A 381 22.22 -17.76 -9.71
C GLU A 381 21.19 -16.78 -10.27
N ILE A 382 21.25 -15.52 -9.85
CA ILE A 382 20.39 -14.44 -10.34
C ILE A 382 20.61 -14.16 -11.84
N GLN A 383 21.86 -14.13 -12.30
CA GLN A 383 22.17 -13.91 -13.71
C GLN A 383 21.50 -14.95 -14.60
N LYS A 384 21.47 -16.23 -14.20
CA LYS A 384 20.80 -17.29 -14.99
C LYS A 384 19.32 -17.02 -15.22
N LEU A 385 18.65 -16.33 -14.30
CA LEU A 385 17.22 -15.98 -14.41
C LEU A 385 16.98 -14.85 -15.42
N GLY A 386 18.00 -14.07 -15.77
CA GLY A 386 17.86 -12.88 -16.62
C GLY A 386 17.09 -11.73 -15.97
N THR A 387 16.87 -11.80 -14.66
CA THR A 387 16.17 -10.78 -13.87
C THR A 387 17.17 -9.97 -13.06
N ASP A 388 17.35 -8.70 -13.43
CA ASP A 388 18.23 -7.80 -12.68
C ASP A 388 17.53 -7.29 -11.41
N ILE A 389 17.75 -8.00 -10.30
CA ILE A 389 17.34 -7.58 -8.96
C ILE A 389 18.50 -6.94 -8.17
N LEU A 390 19.66 -6.78 -8.80
CA LEU A 390 20.91 -6.32 -8.16
C LEU A 390 21.12 -4.81 -8.35
N GLY A 391 20.42 -4.18 -9.30
CA GLY A 391 20.55 -2.75 -9.59
C GLY A 391 21.70 -2.43 -10.57
N VAL A 392 22.09 -3.40 -11.41
CA VAL A 392 23.15 -3.22 -12.40
C VAL A 392 22.67 -2.28 -13.51
N GLY A 393 21.48 -2.51 -14.05
CA GLY A 393 20.85 -1.72 -15.10
C GLY A 393 20.64 -0.28 -14.65
N GLN A 394 20.20 -0.08 -13.41
CA GLN A 394 20.11 1.25 -12.80
C GLN A 394 21.48 1.94 -12.71
N SER A 395 22.53 1.19 -12.37
CA SER A 395 23.89 1.73 -12.31
C SER A 395 24.45 2.07 -13.69
N ILE A 396 24.17 1.26 -14.70
CA ILE A 396 24.51 1.55 -16.11
C ILE A 396 23.74 2.77 -16.60
N HIS A 397 22.43 2.87 -16.35
CA HIS A 397 21.65 4.03 -16.78
C HIS A 397 22.20 5.33 -16.16
N ARG A 398 22.57 5.28 -14.87
CA ARG A 398 23.18 6.42 -14.17
C ARG A 398 24.55 6.81 -14.72
N GLN A 399 25.40 5.84 -15.07
CA GLN A 399 26.79 6.09 -15.49
C GLN A 399 26.94 6.32 -16.99
N HIS A 400 26.12 5.64 -17.80
CA HIS A 400 26.20 5.55 -19.26
C HIS A 400 24.82 5.72 -19.93
N PRO A 401 24.11 6.85 -19.72
CA PRO A 401 22.71 7.00 -20.13
C PRO A 401 22.47 6.88 -21.64
N TYR A 402 23.44 7.26 -22.47
CA TYR A 402 23.33 7.12 -23.92
C TYR A 402 23.42 5.66 -24.38
N GLN A 403 24.31 4.86 -23.77
CA GLN A 403 24.46 3.44 -24.09
C GLN A 403 23.25 2.64 -23.56
N TRP A 404 22.73 3.00 -22.37
CA TRP A 404 21.53 2.38 -21.81
C TRP A 404 20.34 2.38 -22.78
N LYS A 405 20.13 3.47 -23.53
CA LYS A 405 19.04 3.55 -24.52
C LYS A 405 19.07 2.42 -25.56
N GLY A 406 20.26 1.94 -25.92
CA GLY A 406 20.42 0.83 -26.86
C GLY A 406 20.37 -0.56 -26.21
N LEU A 407 20.56 -0.64 -24.89
CA LEU A 407 20.62 -1.91 -24.15
C LEU A 407 19.29 -2.29 -23.50
N LYS A 408 18.44 -1.31 -23.17
CA LYS A 408 17.27 -1.50 -22.30
C LYS A 408 16.24 -2.52 -22.83
N GLU A 409 16.04 -2.57 -24.15
CA GLU A 409 15.06 -3.49 -24.78
C GLU A 409 15.48 -4.97 -24.64
N GLU A 410 16.78 -5.25 -24.65
CA GLU A 410 17.34 -6.60 -24.51
C GLU A 410 18.11 -6.77 -23.18
N TRP A 411 17.76 -5.96 -22.18
CA TRP A 411 18.54 -5.85 -20.93
C TRP A 411 18.72 -7.20 -20.24
N SER A 412 17.69 -8.04 -20.22
CA SER A 412 17.73 -9.38 -19.64
C SER A 412 18.88 -10.24 -20.20
N GLN A 413 19.09 -10.20 -21.52
CA GLN A 413 20.16 -10.96 -22.19
C GLN A 413 21.54 -10.35 -21.93
N HIS A 414 21.63 -9.02 -21.95
CA HIS A 414 22.86 -8.31 -21.62
C HIS A 414 23.29 -8.55 -20.17
N PHE A 415 22.36 -8.55 -19.23
CA PHE A 415 22.59 -8.84 -17.81
C PHE A 415 23.11 -10.27 -17.59
N GLN A 416 22.54 -11.25 -18.30
CA GLN A 416 22.99 -12.65 -18.30
C GLN A 416 24.47 -12.80 -18.74
N GLN A 417 24.91 -11.97 -19.70
CA GLN A 417 26.24 -12.04 -20.28
C GLN A 417 27.26 -11.12 -19.60
N ALA A 418 26.80 -10.18 -18.76
CA ALA A 418 27.66 -9.22 -18.10
C ALA A 418 28.71 -9.91 -17.22
N LYS A 419 29.96 -9.45 -17.33
CA LYS A 419 31.05 -9.92 -16.48
C LYS A 419 31.01 -9.15 -15.16
N ILE A 420 30.49 -9.78 -14.10
CA ILE A 420 30.38 -9.18 -12.77
C ILE A 420 31.51 -9.71 -11.87
N GLU A 421 32.39 -8.79 -11.46
CA GLU A 421 33.46 -9.02 -10.50
C GLU A 421 33.03 -8.48 -9.13
N ILE A 422 33.28 -9.26 -8.09
CA ILE A 422 32.88 -8.94 -6.71
C ILE A 422 34.14 -8.79 -5.87
N GLU A 423 34.24 -7.68 -5.18
CA GLU A 423 35.25 -7.37 -4.19
C GLU A 423 34.57 -7.05 -2.86
N VAL A 424 35.05 -7.64 -1.76
CA VAL A 424 34.52 -7.40 -0.42
C VAL A 424 35.62 -6.81 0.45
N LYS A 425 35.32 -5.71 1.14
CA LYS A 425 36.21 -4.95 2.02
C LYS A 425 35.51 -4.72 3.36
N ILE A 426 35.53 -5.74 4.20
CA ILE A 426 35.06 -5.63 5.58
C ILE A 426 36.26 -5.28 6.46
N ASP A 427 36.09 -4.27 7.31
CA ASP A 427 37.08 -3.86 8.30
C ASP A 427 36.66 -4.37 9.67
N LEU A 428 37.48 -5.23 10.30
CA LEU A 428 37.23 -5.72 11.66
C LEU A 428 37.69 -4.67 12.67
N GLU A 429 36.75 -4.01 13.35
CA GLU A 429 37.04 -2.91 14.30
C GLU A 429 37.10 -3.40 15.75
N GLU A 430 36.30 -4.41 16.11
CA GLU A 430 36.18 -4.91 17.48
C GLU A 430 36.33 -6.43 17.56
N THR A 431 37.15 -6.91 18.50
CA THR A 431 37.36 -8.35 18.77
C THR A 431 36.60 -8.85 20.01
N GLY A 432 35.73 -8.02 20.61
CA GLY A 432 35.07 -8.29 21.89
C GLY A 432 35.95 -8.00 23.11
N MET A 433 35.46 -8.37 24.30
CA MET A 433 36.13 -8.05 25.59
C MET A 433 37.27 -9.02 25.96
N THR A 434 37.39 -10.16 25.28
CA THR A 434 38.36 -11.22 25.56
C THR A 434 39.17 -11.53 24.30
N GLY A 435 40.50 -11.46 24.39
CA GLY A 435 41.38 -11.76 23.26
C GLY A 435 41.66 -13.25 23.06
N PRO A 436 42.12 -13.99 24.10
CA PRO A 436 42.36 -15.42 24.01
C PRO A 436 41.05 -16.22 23.93
N SER A 437 41.10 -17.35 23.22
CA SER A 437 40.01 -18.33 23.25
C SER A 437 39.76 -18.85 24.66
N LEU A 438 38.48 -18.92 25.04
CA LEU A 438 38.04 -19.56 26.28
C LEU A 438 37.94 -21.09 26.15
N ILE A 439 38.16 -21.63 24.93
CA ILE A 439 38.17 -23.07 24.68
C ILE A 439 39.54 -23.63 25.07
N GLN A 440 39.55 -24.44 26.13
CA GLN A 440 40.75 -25.11 26.61
C GLN A 440 41.38 -25.98 25.52
N LYS A 441 42.69 -25.88 25.35
CA LYS A 441 43.43 -26.75 24.43
C LYS A 441 43.35 -28.19 24.94
N LYS A 442 43.16 -29.17 24.05
CA LYS A 442 43.13 -30.61 24.40
C LYS A 442 44.35 -31.08 25.23
N SER A 443 45.47 -30.37 25.18
CA SER A 443 46.66 -30.62 26.02
C SER A 443 46.50 -30.26 27.50
N GLU A 444 45.57 -29.38 27.84
CA GLU A 444 45.33 -28.87 29.22
C GLU A 444 44.19 -29.61 29.94
N VAL A 445 43.37 -30.36 29.21
CA VAL A 445 42.29 -31.19 29.77
C VAL A 445 42.81 -32.53 30.30
N ASN A 446 44.00 -32.95 29.86
CA ASN A 446 44.63 -34.22 30.23
C ASN A 446 45.79 -34.08 31.25
N SER A 447 45.93 -32.91 31.89
CA SER A 447 46.98 -32.61 32.89
C SER A 447 46.44 -32.51 34.31
#